data_AF-A0A969FDI3-F1
#
_entry.id   AF-A0A969FDI3-F1
#
_cell.length_a   1.000
_cell.length_b   1.000
_cell.length_c   1.000
_cell.angle_alpha   90.00
_cell.angle_beta   90.00
_cell.angle_gamma   90.00
#
_symmetry.space_group_name_H-M   'P 1'
#
loop_
_entity.id
_entity.type
_entity.pdbx_description
1 polymer ?
#
loop_
_entity_poly.entity_id
_entity_poly.type
_entity_poly.pdbx_seq_one_letter_code
_entity_poly.pdbx_strand_id
1 'polypeptide(L)'
;MSNPQKTDSTTDPTLVKLLEAESDLAAQAVALTSQMEALKEKRRSLQTVIGLFSSTSTATDLLEKSETDSEAESTASVEDSSFDLEDSLDEPDVESPSESKSGRSAGRGRKSPKAAQTEKSTGRDTAWRRYMRKEFAKTSLPEAVAHILHQQPDRVFEVPTIVDALFIEATPKDARNDARNRVSNVLSIGLKNNKWYRGKKGQYSLSQAAVKASLAS
;
A
#
# COMPACT_ATOMS: atom_id res chain seq x y z
N MET A 1 69.16 -13.15 -24.32
CA MET A 1 68.36 -12.45 -23.29
C MET A 1 66.94 -12.99 -23.40
N SER A 2 66.62 -14.04 -22.66
CA SER A 2 65.31 -14.67 -22.68
C SER A 2 64.61 -14.35 -21.37
N ASN A 3 63.51 -13.61 -21.45
CA ASN A 3 62.66 -13.32 -20.31
C ASN A 3 61.42 -14.23 -20.43
N PRO A 4 61.19 -15.19 -19.51
CA PRO A 4 59.98 -15.98 -19.56
C PRO A 4 58.83 -15.19 -18.93
N GLN A 5 57.81 -14.89 -19.73
CA GLN A 5 56.46 -14.77 -19.22
C GLN A 5 56.08 -16.11 -18.56
N LYS A 6 55.65 -16.07 -17.30
CA LYS A 6 54.82 -17.12 -16.71
C LYS A 6 53.55 -16.49 -16.18
N THR A 7 52.48 -16.96 -16.78
CA THR A 7 51.07 -16.71 -16.53
C THR A 7 50.66 -17.41 -15.25
N ASP A 8 50.56 -16.69 -14.15
CA ASP A 8 49.79 -17.16 -12.99
C ASP A 8 48.44 -16.45 -13.00
N SER A 9 47.48 -17.18 -13.55
CA SER A 9 46.04 -16.94 -13.47
C SER A 9 45.62 -16.73 -12.02
N THR A 10 45.64 -15.48 -11.58
CA THR A 10 45.08 -15.07 -10.29
C THR A 10 43.58 -14.97 -10.51
N THR A 11 42.85 -16.01 -10.11
CA THR A 11 41.39 -16.02 -10.07
C THR A 11 40.95 -14.79 -9.28
N ASP A 12 40.38 -13.79 -9.97
CA ASP A 12 39.95 -12.55 -9.34
C ASP A 12 38.93 -12.92 -8.24
N PRO A 13 39.19 -12.59 -6.96
CA PRO A 13 38.32 -12.97 -5.85
C PRO A 13 36.90 -12.39 -5.98
N THR A 14 36.73 -11.34 -6.81
CA THR A 14 35.42 -10.80 -7.12
C THR A 14 34.62 -11.70 -8.07
N LEU A 15 35.28 -12.32 -9.05
CA LEU A 15 34.63 -13.26 -9.98
C LEU A 15 34.16 -14.54 -9.27
N VAL A 16 34.93 -15.04 -8.30
CA VAL A 16 34.54 -16.20 -7.49
C VAL A 16 33.27 -15.89 -6.69
N LYS A 17 33.21 -14.72 -6.04
CA LYS A 17 32.02 -14.28 -5.28
C LYS A 17 30.80 -14.07 -6.17
N LEU A 18 31.00 -13.55 -7.39
CA LEU A 18 29.91 -13.34 -8.34
C LEU A 18 29.33 -14.67 -8.79
N LEU A 19 30.19 -15.66 -9.07
CA LEU A 19 29.77 -17.01 -9.48
C LEU A 19 29.08 -17.75 -8.34
N GLU A 20 29.57 -17.61 -7.11
CA GLU A 20 28.89 -18.14 -5.92
C GLU A 20 27.49 -17.50 -5.75
N ALA A 21 27.38 -16.18 -5.87
CA ALA A 21 26.10 -15.47 -5.79
C ALA A 21 25.15 -15.87 -6.93
N GLU A 22 25.65 -16.10 -8.14
CA GLU A 22 24.85 -16.61 -9.25
C GLU A 22 24.32 -18.02 -8.97
N SER A 23 25.15 -18.90 -8.40
CA SER A 23 24.72 -20.26 -8.04
C SER A 23 23.64 -20.27 -6.94
N ASP A 24 23.77 -19.41 -5.92
CA ASP A 24 22.77 -19.28 -4.86
C ASP A 24 21.46 -18.69 -5.41
N LEU A 25 21.54 -17.67 -6.26
CA LEU A 25 20.37 -17.08 -6.90
C LEU A 25 19.65 -18.07 -7.83
N ALA A 26 20.39 -18.91 -8.56
CA ALA A 26 19.83 -19.99 -9.35
C ALA A 26 19.12 -21.04 -8.47
N ALA A 27 19.71 -21.43 -7.33
CA ALA A 27 19.08 -22.34 -6.39
C ALA A 27 17.78 -21.77 -5.82
N GLN A 28 17.75 -20.48 -5.49
CA GLN A 28 16.54 -19.78 -5.03
C GLN A 28 15.45 -19.73 -6.11
N ALA A 29 15.83 -19.48 -7.37
CA ALA A 29 14.89 -19.50 -8.48
C ALA A 29 14.23 -20.88 -8.67
N VAL A 30 15.02 -21.96 -8.56
CA VAL A 30 14.49 -23.33 -8.60
C VAL A 30 13.56 -23.62 -7.42
N ALA A 31 13.92 -23.19 -6.21
CA ALA A 31 13.08 -23.37 -5.03
C ALA A 31 11.72 -22.64 -5.17
N LEU A 32 11.73 -21.38 -5.63
CA LEU A 32 10.51 -20.59 -5.82
C LEU A 32 9.62 -21.15 -6.93
N THR A 33 10.20 -21.61 -8.03
CA THR A 33 9.43 -22.23 -9.12
C THR A 33 8.75 -23.52 -8.67
N SER A 34 9.44 -24.35 -7.89
CA SER A 34 8.85 -25.53 -7.25
C SER A 34 7.68 -25.18 -6.32
N GLN A 35 7.81 -24.13 -5.51
CA GLN A 35 6.71 -23.65 -4.66
C GLN A 35 5.50 -23.17 -5.46
N MET A 36 5.73 -22.45 -6.56
CA MET A 36 4.67 -21.99 -7.45
C MET A 36 3.95 -23.14 -8.13
N GLU A 37 4.66 -24.21 -8.51
CA GLU A 37 4.07 -25.42 -9.07
C GLU A 37 3.21 -26.15 -8.03
N ALA A 38 3.71 -26.34 -6.81
CA ALA A 38 2.95 -26.95 -5.72
C ALA A 38 1.67 -26.17 -5.37
N LEU A 39 1.72 -24.83 -5.39
CA LEU A 39 0.52 -24.00 -5.18
C LEU A 39 -0.48 -24.12 -6.33
N LYS A 40 -0.02 -24.20 -7.58
CA LYS A 40 -0.89 -24.43 -8.75
C LYS A 40 -1.58 -25.78 -8.65
N GLU A 41 -0.89 -26.83 -8.22
CA GLU A 41 -1.48 -28.14 -8.01
C GLU A 41 -2.54 -28.13 -6.90
N LYS A 42 -2.25 -27.51 -5.74
CA LYS A 42 -3.23 -27.32 -4.66
C LYS A 42 -4.47 -26.55 -5.14
N ARG A 43 -4.29 -25.53 -5.98
CA ARG A 43 -5.43 -24.80 -6.56
C ARG A 43 -6.26 -25.68 -7.49
N ARG A 44 -5.60 -26.47 -8.36
CA ARG A 44 -6.30 -27.41 -9.26
C ARG A 44 -7.10 -28.44 -8.47
N SER A 45 -6.53 -29.02 -7.41
CA SER A 45 -7.25 -29.99 -6.59
C SER A 45 -8.47 -29.39 -5.89
N LEU A 46 -8.34 -28.17 -5.33
CA LEU A 46 -9.48 -27.45 -4.77
C LEU A 46 -10.55 -27.13 -5.82
N GLN A 47 -10.15 -26.74 -7.03
CA GLN A 47 -11.10 -26.51 -8.14
C GLN A 47 -11.85 -27.80 -8.52
N THR A 48 -11.18 -28.95 -8.53
CA THR A 48 -11.85 -30.25 -8.74
C THR A 48 -12.89 -30.53 -7.66
N VAL A 49 -12.54 -30.31 -6.38
CA VAL A 49 -13.47 -30.50 -5.26
C VAL A 49 -14.67 -29.54 -5.39
N ILE A 50 -14.42 -28.26 -5.67
CA ILE A 50 -15.49 -27.29 -5.90
C ILE A 50 -16.38 -27.72 -7.06
N GLY A 51 -15.83 -28.23 -8.16
CA GLY A 51 -16.60 -28.76 -9.28
C GLY A 51 -17.53 -29.91 -8.89
N LEU A 52 -17.05 -30.83 -8.06
CA LEU A 52 -17.85 -31.95 -7.54
C LEU A 52 -19.01 -31.48 -6.66
N PHE A 53 -18.78 -30.49 -5.79
CA PHE A 53 -19.85 -29.92 -4.94
C PHE A 53 -20.79 -28.97 -5.69
N SER A 54 -20.30 -28.27 -6.71
CA SER A 54 -21.13 -27.36 -7.51
C SER A 54 -22.06 -28.16 -8.42
N SER A 55 -21.58 -29.28 -8.99
CA SER A 55 -22.39 -30.15 -9.85
C SER A 55 -23.50 -30.88 -9.08
N THR A 56 -23.31 -31.17 -7.78
CA THR A 56 -24.38 -31.73 -6.94
C THR A 56 -25.36 -30.68 -6.44
N SER A 57 -24.93 -29.41 -6.32
CA SER A 57 -25.83 -28.31 -5.95
C SER A 57 -26.80 -27.93 -7.07
N THR A 58 -26.45 -28.16 -8.35
CA THR A 58 -27.34 -27.87 -9.50
C THR A 58 -28.22 -29.07 -9.91
N ALA A 59 -27.96 -30.27 -9.37
CA ALA A 59 -28.74 -31.47 -9.70
C ALA A 59 -30.07 -31.60 -8.93
N THR A 60 -30.39 -30.64 -8.03
CA THR A 60 -31.68 -30.60 -7.32
C THR A 60 -32.62 -29.51 -7.83
N ASP A 61 -32.23 -28.76 -8.88
CA ASP A 61 -32.96 -27.58 -9.37
C ASP A 61 -33.13 -27.58 -10.91
N LEU A 62 -33.32 -28.77 -11.49
CA LEU A 62 -33.60 -28.94 -12.93
C LEU A 62 -34.71 -29.96 -13.18
N LEU A 63 -35.80 -29.87 -12.41
CA LEU A 63 -37.05 -30.57 -12.67
C LEU A 63 -38.26 -29.67 -12.42
N GLU A 64 -38.28 -28.45 -13.00
CA GLU A 64 -39.56 -27.77 -13.22
C GLU A 64 -39.52 -26.80 -14.42
N LYS A 65 -40.11 -27.27 -15.54
CA LYS A 65 -41.10 -26.54 -16.37
C LYS A 65 -40.62 -25.27 -17.11
N SER A 66 -40.37 -25.33 -18.42
CA SER A 66 -41.34 -25.22 -19.53
C SER A 66 -42.14 -23.90 -19.57
N GLU A 67 -41.83 -23.10 -20.59
CA GLU A 67 -42.68 -22.15 -21.35
C GLU A 67 -43.30 -20.94 -20.61
N THR A 68 -42.91 -19.72 -21.02
CA THR A 68 -43.78 -18.80 -21.80
C THR A 68 -43.08 -17.48 -22.16
N ASP A 69 -43.26 -17.08 -23.42
CA ASP A 69 -43.12 -15.74 -24.00
C ASP A 69 -43.59 -14.60 -23.10
N SER A 70 -42.87 -13.47 -23.07
CA SER A 70 -43.44 -12.15 -23.40
C SER A 70 -42.37 -11.06 -23.44
N GLU A 71 -42.27 -10.46 -24.62
CA GLU A 71 -41.66 -9.19 -24.99
C GLU A 71 -42.27 -8.00 -24.23
N ALA A 72 -41.45 -6.99 -23.88
CA ALA A 72 -41.71 -5.54 -24.05
C ALA A 72 -40.76 -4.65 -23.22
N GLU A 73 -40.10 -3.72 -23.91
CA GLU A 73 -39.48 -2.50 -23.39
C GLU A 73 -40.43 -1.65 -22.54
N SER A 74 -39.91 -0.87 -21.57
CA SER A 74 -40.13 0.59 -21.59
C SER A 74 -39.33 1.37 -20.54
N THR A 75 -39.02 2.58 -20.98
CA THR A 75 -38.23 3.69 -20.44
C THR A 75 -38.88 4.50 -19.30
N ALA A 76 -38.06 5.12 -18.44
CA ALA A 76 -38.23 6.44 -17.77
C ALA A 76 -37.16 6.52 -16.65
N SER A 77 -36.14 7.38 -16.57
CA SER A 77 -35.92 8.81 -16.86
C SER A 77 -36.95 9.76 -16.24
N VAL A 78 -36.45 10.90 -15.74
CA VAL A 78 -37.10 12.01 -14.98
C VAL A 78 -36.89 11.87 -13.46
N GLU A 79 -36.41 12.83 -12.66
CA GLU A 79 -35.86 14.20 -12.80
C GLU A 79 -35.23 14.54 -11.43
N ASP A 80 -34.14 15.30 -11.41
CA ASP A 80 -34.10 16.71 -10.96
C ASP A 80 -34.31 16.92 -9.45
N SER A 81 -33.23 17.29 -8.78
CA SER A 81 -33.32 18.17 -7.63
C SER A 81 -32.07 19.05 -7.63
N SER A 82 -32.25 20.12 -8.39
CA SER A 82 -31.56 21.39 -8.27
C SER A 82 -31.54 21.87 -6.82
N PHE A 83 -30.37 22.26 -6.32
CA PHE A 83 -30.25 23.17 -5.18
C PHE A 83 -29.18 24.20 -5.55
N ASP A 84 -29.68 25.41 -5.79
CA ASP A 84 -28.94 26.64 -6.07
C ASP A 84 -29.13 27.60 -4.86
N LEU A 85 -28.28 28.63 -4.78
CA LEU A 85 -28.16 29.69 -3.77
C LEU A 85 -27.53 29.28 -2.42
N GLU A 86 -26.57 29.99 -1.80
CA GLU A 86 -26.00 31.34 -1.95
C GLU A 86 -24.60 31.30 -1.30
N ASP A 87 -23.54 31.81 -1.93
CA ASP A 87 -23.05 33.20 -1.80
C ASP A 87 -22.92 33.71 -0.35
N SER A 88 -21.69 33.75 0.13
CA SER A 88 -21.23 34.71 1.15
C SER A 88 -19.70 34.75 1.13
N LEU A 89 -19.21 35.66 0.29
CA LEU A 89 -17.91 36.30 0.41
C LEU A 89 -17.88 37.05 1.75
N ASP A 90 -16.88 36.77 2.60
CA ASP A 90 -16.35 37.74 3.56
C ASP A 90 -14.95 37.30 4.05
N GLU A 91 -13.92 37.78 3.35
CA GLU A 91 -12.68 38.31 3.96
C GLU A 91 -12.81 39.85 3.84
N PRO A 92 -12.22 40.69 4.70
CA PRO A 92 -10.91 40.51 5.34
C PRO A 92 -10.84 41.00 6.81
N ASP A 93 -9.75 40.71 7.54
CA ASP A 93 -8.86 41.78 8.02
C ASP A 93 -7.59 41.24 8.70
N VAL A 94 -6.55 42.00 8.48
CA VAL A 94 -5.21 42.00 9.05
C VAL A 94 -5.22 42.17 10.58
N GLU A 95 -4.31 41.48 11.29
CA GLU A 95 -3.37 42.16 12.20
C GLU A 95 -2.38 41.16 12.85
N SER A 96 -1.11 41.48 12.65
CA SER A 96 0.05 41.00 13.40
C SER A 96 0.32 42.02 14.50
N PRO A 97 0.75 41.62 15.71
CA PRO A 97 1.95 42.29 16.22
C PRO A 97 2.92 41.43 17.04
N SER A 98 4.20 41.66 16.71
CA SER A 98 5.36 41.89 17.60
C SER A 98 5.88 40.81 18.57
N GLU A 99 7.14 40.43 18.29
CA GLU A 99 8.30 40.37 19.19
C GLU A 99 8.10 40.29 20.72
N SER A 100 8.79 39.33 21.37
CA SER A 100 10.10 39.62 21.98
C SER A 100 10.68 38.48 22.85
N LYS A 101 12.03 38.47 22.90
CA LYS A 101 12.97 37.90 23.91
C LYS A 101 13.18 36.38 23.90
N SER A 102 14.33 35.90 23.44
CA SER A 102 15.67 35.95 24.07
C SER A 102 15.79 35.07 25.31
N GLY A 103 16.50 33.95 25.14
CA GLY A 103 16.95 33.08 26.22
C GLY A 103 17.98 32.05 25.73
N ARG A 104 19.23 32.51 25.53
CA ARG A 104 20.41 31.63 25.45
C ARG A 104 20.62 30.97 26.83
N SER A 105 20.69 29.65 26.88
CA SER A 105 21.54 28.98 27.86
C SER A 105 22.15 27.72 27.25
N ALA A 106 23.47 27.76 27.14
CA ALA A 106 24.31 26.62 26.82
C ALA A 106 24.44 25.75 28.08
N GLY A 107 24.13 24.46 27.96
CA GLY A 107 24.35 23.46 29.00
C GLY A 107 24.92 22.19 28.38
N ARG A 108 26.25 22.04 28.49
CA ARG A 108 27.02 20.87 28.05
C ARG A 108 26.60 19.60 28.81
N GLY A 109 26.30 18.56 28.05
CA GLY A 109 26.79 17.20 28.27
C GLY A 109 26.05 16.33 29.29
N ARG A 110 25.40 15.25 28.80
CA ARG A 110 25.89 13.87 28.98
C ARG A 110 24.87 12.84 28.49
N LYS A 111 25.42 11.82 27.80
CA LYS A 111 24.95 10.44 27.64
C LYS A 111 23.82 10.19 26.62
N SER A 112 24.26 9.84 25.42
CA SER A 112 23.53 9.02 24.46
C SER A 112 23.10 7.71 25.11
N PRO A 113 21.80 7.37 25.16
CA PRO A 113 21.40 6.01 25.40
C PRO A 113 21.51 5.24 24.07
N LYS A 114 22.30 4.17 24.13
CA LYS A 114 22.44 3.14 23.12
C LYS A 114 21.05 2.70 22.64
N ALA A 115 20.80 2.85 21.34
CA ALA A 115 19.59 2.40 20.69
C ALA A 115 19.48 0.88 20.80
N ALA A 116 18.85 0.42 21.88
CA ALA A 116 18.20 -0.87 21.90
C ALA A 116 16.97 -0.73 21.01
N GLN A 117 16.97 -1.47 19.90
CA GLN A 117 15.77 -1.76 19.12
C GLN A 117 14.79 -2.50 20.03
N THR A 118 14.05 -1.74 20.83
CA THR A 118 12.82 -2.20 21.43
C THR A 118 11.80 -2.07 20.33
N GLU A 119 11.39 -3.21 19.79
CA GLU A 119 10.08 -3.33 19.16
C GLU A 119 9.08 -2.76 20.15
N LYS A 120 8.72 -1.49 19.94
CA LYS A 120 7.60 -0.89 20.63
C LYS A 120 6.39 -1.63 20.07
N SER A 121 6.04 -2.73 20.76
CA SER A 121 4.71 -3.28 20.71
C SER A 121 3.77 -2.10 20.82
N THR A 122 2.75 -2.09 19.97
CA THR A 122 1.79 -1.01 19.78
C THR A 122 0.92 -0.88 21.04
N GLY A 123 1.53 -0.45 22.14
CA GLY A 123 0.96 -0.31 23.47
C GLY A 123 0.19 0.99 23.59
N ARG A 124 -0.82 1.13 22.74
CA ARG A 124 -2.02 1.93 22.95
C ARG A 124 -2.96 1.51 21.84
N ASP A 125 -3.97 0.72 22.17
CA ASP A 125 -5.10 0.46 21.29
C ASP A 125 -5.66 1.80 20.85
N THR A 126 -5.20 2.27 19.71
CA THR A 126 -5.49 3.62 19.26
C THR A 126 -6.91 3.55 18.71
N ALA A 127 -7.82 4.41 19.16
CA ALA A 127 -9.26 4.28 18.90
C ALA A 127 -9.59 4.04 17.42
N TRP A 128 -8.80 4.61 16.50
CA TRP A 128 -8.91 4.41 15.06
C TRP A 128 -8.71 2.96 14.59
N ARG A 129 -7.87 2.16 15.24
CA ARG A 129 -7.56 0.77 14.80
C ARG A 129 -8.81 -0.12 14.76
N ARG A 130 -9.79 0.14 15.61
CA ARG A 130 -11.07 -0.62 15.66
C ARG A 130 -11.89 -0.45 14.40
N TYR A 131 -11.66 0.63 13.65
CA TYR A 131 -12.38 0.95 12.43
C TYR A 131 -11.60 0.61 11.16
N MET A 132 -10.42 0.00 11.27
CA MET A 132 -9.75 -0.59 10.11
C MET A 132 -10.58 -1.75 9.57
N ARG A 133 -10.58 -1.91 8.25
CA ARG A 133 -11.22 -3.07 7.61
C ARG A 133 -10.63 -4.37 8.14
N LYS A 134 -11.46 -5.42 8.20
CA LYS A 134 -11.08 -6.73 8.76
C LYS A 134 -9.86 -7.34 8.07
N GLU A 135 -9.68 -7.06 6.79
CA GLU A 135 -8.53 -7.51 5.99
C GLU A 135 -7.19 -6.93 6.49
N PHE A 136 -7.21 -5.71 7.02
CA PHE A 136 -6.02 -5.02 7.52
C PHE A 136 -5.91 -5.00 9.05
N ALA A 137 -6.95 -5.42 9.77
CA ALA A 137 -6.99 -5.40 11.23
C ALA A 137 -5.87 -6.25 11.89
N LYS A 138 -5.44 -7.32 11.21
CA LYS A 138 -4.34 -8.20 11.68
C LYS A 138 -2.95 -7.72 11.27
N THR A 139 -2.87 -6.81 10.30
CA THR A 139 -1.60 -6.27 9.77
C THR A 139 -1.21 -4.98 10.46
N SER A 140 0.07 -4.61 10.36
CA SER A 140 0.51 -3.29 10.81
C SER A 140 0.02 -2.19 9.86
N LEU A 141 -0.28 -0.98 10.35
CA LEU A 141 -0.70 0.13 9.48
C LEU A 141 0.31 0.41 8.32
N PRO A 142 1.64 0.41 8.55
CA PRO A 142 2.62 0.58 7.48
C PRO A 142 2.52 -0.49 6.38
N GLU A 143 2.26 -1.73 6.77
CA GLU A 143 2.13 -2.86 5.86
C GLU A 143 0.81 -2.79 5.09
N ALA A 144 -0.29 -2.40 5.74
CA ALA A 144 -1.57 -2.18 5.08
C ALA A 144 -1.49 -1.06 4.03
N VAL A 145 -0.83 0.06 4.35
CA VAL A 145 -0.55 1.15 3.39
C VAL A 145 0.31 0.65 2.22
N ALA A 146 1.35 -0.14 2.52
CA ALA A 146 2.17 -0.75 1.47
C ALA A 146 1.32 -1.66 0.57
N HIS A 147 0.42 -2.48 1.13
CA HIS A 147 -0.46 -3.35 0.35
C HIS A 147 -1.29 -2.59 -0.68
N ILE A 148 -1.88 -1.45 -0.30
CA ILE A 148 -2.68 -0.61 -1.21
C ILE A 148 -1.81 -0.04 -2.34
N LEU A 149 -0.61 0.46 -2.02
CA LEU A 149 0.30 1.00 -3.02
C LEU A 149 0.80 -0.08 -3.99
N HIS A 150 0.98 -1.33 -3.52
CA HIS A 150 1.37 -2.45 -4.37
C HIS A 150 0.23 -2.97 -5.25
N GLN A 151 -1.03 -2.81 -4.85
CA GLN A 151 -2.17 -3.21 -5.69
C GLN A 151 -2.24 -2.42 -6.99
N GLN A 152 -1.80 -1.15 -6.99
CA GLN A 152 -1.79 -0.30 -8.18
C GLN A 152 -0.48 0.52 -8.25
N PRO A 153 0.63 -0.07 -8.72
CA PRO A 153 1.94 0.58 -8.70
C PRO A 153 2.06 1.78 -9.65
N ASP A 154 1.22 1.82 -10.69
CA ASP A 154 1.20 2.87 -11.70
C ASP A 154 0.23 4.01 -11.36
N ARG A 155 -0.52 3.87 -10.27
CA ARG A 155 -1.46 4.88 -9.83
C ARG A 155 -0.84 5.77 -8.77
N VAL A 156 -1.30 7.01 -8.79
CA VAL A 156 -1.00 8.01 -7.76
C VAL A 156 -2.18 8.11 -6.81
N PHE A 157 -1.91 7.98 -5.51
CA PHE A 157 -2.90 7.96 -4.45
C PHE A 157 -2.83 9.21 -3.58
N GLU A 158 -3.99 9.75 -3.25
CA GLU A 158 -4.12 10.78 -2.23
C GLU A 158 -4.32 10.15 -0.84
N VAL A 159 -3.86 10.84 0.20
CA VAL A 159 -4.06 10.41 1.59
C VAL A 159 -5.53 10.08 1.90
N PRO A 160 -6.54 10.92 1.56
CA PRO A 160 -7.95 10.56 1.78
C PRO A 160 -8.32 9.23 1.11
N THR A 161 -7.93 9.01 -0.15
CA THR A 161 -8.21 7.77 -0.88
C THR A 161 -7.62 6.54 -0.19
N ILE A 162 -6.40 6.65 0.36
CA ILE A 162 -5.75 5.57 1.11
C ILE A 162 -6.50 5.29 2.42
N VAL A 163 -6.96 6.33 3.11
CA VAL A 163 -7.76 6.18 4.33
C VAL A 163 -9.08 5.47 4.00
N ASP A 164 -9.74 5.85 2.91
CA ASP A 164 -11.03 5.28 2.52
C ASP A 164 -10.92 3.80 2.15
N ALA A 165 -9.77 3.41 1.57
CA ALA A 165 -9.44 2.02 1.29
C ALA A 165 -9.11 1.20 2.55
N LEU A 166 -8.53 1.81 3.59
CA LEU A 166 -8.11 1.12 4.82
C LEU A 166 -9.20 1.01 5.89
N PHE A 167 -10.09 2.00 5.96
CA PHE A 167 -11.05 2.17 7.03
C PHE A 167 -12.47 1.90 6.54
N ILE A 168 -13.35 1.60 7.48
CA ILE A 168 -14.78 1.43 7.22
C ILE A 168 -15.41 2.83 7.09
N GLU A 169 -16.40 2.99 6.22
CA GLU A 169 -17.03 4.30 5.97
C GLU A 169 -17.71 4.89 7.21
N ALA A 170 -18.31 4.04 8.05
CA ALA A 170 -18.98 4.39 9.30
C ALA A 170 -18.03 4.81 10.45
N THR A 171 -16.82 5.27 10.15
CA THR A 171 -15.83 5.72 11.15
C THR A 171 -16.19 7.14 11.65
N PRO A 172 -16.20 7.39 12.98
CA PRO A 172 -16.37 8.74 13.53
C PRO A 172 -15.31 9.71 12.99
N LYS A 173 -15.70 10.98 12.78
CA LYS A 173 -14.84 12.01 12.19
C LYS A 173 -13.50 12.15 12.92
N ASP A 174 -13.51 12.16 14.25
CA ASP A 174 -12.29 12.28 15.05
C ASP A 174 -11.34 11.11 14.85
N ALA A 175 -11.86 9.89 14.91
CA ALA A 175 -11.09 8.67 14.68
C ALA A 175 -10.53 8.59 13.24
N ARG A 176 -11.29 9.08 12.25
CA ARG A 176 -10.84 9.16 10.85
C ARG A 176 -9.75 10.20 10.67
N ASN A 177 -9.82 11.33 11.37
CA ASN A 177 -8.80 12.36 11.29
C ASN A 177 -7.48 11.89 11.94
N ASP A 178 -7.56 11.21 13.08
CA ASP A 178 -6.41 10.55 13.71
C ASP A 178 -5.79 9.48 12.81
N ALA A 179 -6.63 8.66 12.17
CA ALA A 179 -6.19 7.68 11.18
C ALA A 179 -5.47 8.36 10.01
N ARG A 180 -6.05 9.42 9.44
CA ARG A 180 -5.45 10.20 8.34
C ARG A 180 -4.09 10.76 8.73
N ASN A 181 -3.97 11.35 9.91
CA ASN A 181 -2.70 11.86 10.44
C ASN A 181 -1.67 10.74 10.60
N ARG A 182 -2.10 9.54 11.02
CA ARG A 182 -1.22 8.39 11.14
C ARG A 182 -0.77 7.85 9.79
N VAL A 183 -1.68 7.75 8.81
CA VAL A 183 -1.38 7.35 7.43
C VAL A 183 -0.41 8.34 6.78
N SER A 184 -0.63 9.64 6.94
CA SER A 184 0.29 10.69 6.44
C SER A 184 1.70 10.55 7.05
N ASN A 185 1.80 10.27 8.35
CA ASN A 185 3.09 10.01 9.00
C ASN A 185 3.77 8.77 8.45
N VAL A 186 3.03 7.67 8.25
CA VAL A 186 3.56 6.44 7.64
C VAL A 186 4.08 6.74 6.24
N LEU A 187 3.29 7.40 5.39
CA LEU A 187 3.66 7.82 4.04
C LEU A 187 4.91 8.71 4.04
N SER A 188 5.01 9.65 4.97
CA SER A 188 6.19 10.50 5.11
C SER A 188 7.44 9.72 5.51
N ILE A 189 7.31 8.71 6.38
CA ILE A 189 8.42 7.83 6.79
C ILE A 189 8.86 6.93 5.63
N GLY A 190 7.92 6.33 4.90
CA GLY A 190 8.29 5.47 3.76
C GLY A 190 8.93 6.24 2.60
N LEU A 191 8.58 7.52 2.42
CA LEU A 191 9.26 8.40 1.47
C LEU A 191 10.73 8.59 1.86
N LYS A 192 11.02 8.85 3.15
CA LYS A 192 12.39 8.97 3.67
C LYS A 192 13.20 7.68 3.50
N ASN A 193 12.52 6.55 3.56
CA ASN A 193 13.12 5.23 3.40
C ASN A 193 13.17 4.76 1.93
N ASN A 194 12.85 5.62 0.96
CA ASN A 194 12.79 5.31 -0.48
C ASN A 194 11.87 4.12 -0.82
N LYS A 195 10.81 3.87 -0.03
CA LYS A 195 9.84 2.81 -0.30
C LYS A 195 8.78 3.19 -1.35
N TRP A 196 8.53 4.49 -1.50
CA TRP A 196 7.59 5.05 -2.46
C TRP A 196 7.95 6.52 -2.72
N TYR A 197 7.33 7.09 -3.75
CA TYR A 197 7.58 8.44 -4.22
C TYR A 197 6.39 9.35 -3.92
N ARG A 198 6.65 10.66 -3.81
CA ARG A 198 5.64 11.68 -3.54
C ARG A 198 5.48 12.61 -4.75
N GLY A 199 4.25 12.87 -5.15
CA GLY A 199 3.87 13.82 -6.21
C GLY A 199 3.37 15.16 -5.69
N LYS A 200 2.66 15.90 -6.55
CA LYS A 200 2.01 17.19 -6.21
C LYS A 200 0.94 16.97 -5.11
N LYS A 201 0.69 18.00 -4.30
CA LYS A 201 -0.44 18.08 -3.35
C LYS A 201 -0.58 16.92 -2.32
N GLY A 202 0.52 16.24 -1.96
CA GLY A 202 0.43 15.15 -0.96
C GLY A 202 -0.03 13.82 -1.55
N GLN A 203 0.23 13.61 -2.84
CA GLN A 203 0.04 12.36 -3.53
C GLN A 203 1.24 11.41 -3.37
N TYR A 204 0.99 10.11 -3.38
CA TYR A 204 2.01 9.06 -3.20
C TYR A 204 1.83 7.93 -4.23
N SER A 205 2.92 7.34 -4.69
CA SER A 205 2.90 6.20 -5.60
C SER A 205 4.12 5.31 -5.41
N LEU A 206 4.01 4.03 -5.78
CA LEU A 206 5.12 3.09 -5.73
C LEU A 206 6.18 3.42 -6.80
N SER A 207 5.77 3.99 -7.95
CA SER A 207 6.68 4.29 -9.05
C SER A 207 6.94 5.79 -9.22
N GLN A 208 8.21 6.16 -9.47
CA GLN A 208 8.56 7.53 -9.80
C GLN A 208 7.98 7.95 -11.16
N ALA A 209 7.79 6.99 -12.06
CA ALA A 209 7.18 7.20 -13.37
C ALA A 209 5.72 7.66 -13.25
N ALA A 210 4.91 7.01 -12.41
CA ALA A 210 3.51 7.42 -12.18
C ALA A 210 3.42 8.83 -11.60
N VAL A 211 4.31 9.17 -10.67
CA VAL A 211 4.38 10.53 -10.12
C VAL A 211 4.75 11.54 -11.21
N LYS A 212 5.73 11.24 -12.07
CA LYS A 212 6.10 12.14 -13.17
C LYS A 212 4.97 12.29 -14.19
N ALA A 213 4.26 11.21 -14.50
CA ALA A 213 3.10 11.24 -15.38
C ALA A 213 1.99 12.14 -14.82
N SER A 214 1.68 12.03 -13.52
CA SER A 214 0.67 12.90 -12.88
C SER A 214 1.11 14.35 -12.73
N LEU A 215 2.42 14.63 -12.81
CA LEU A 215 2.95 16.00 -12.84
C LEU A 215 2.81 16.66 -14.21
N ALA A 216 2.73 15.86 -15.29
CA ALA A 216 2.71 16.30 -16.68
C ALA A 216 1.30 16.42 -17.28
N SER A 217 0.27 15.86 -16.63
CA SER A 217 -1.14 16.19 -16.87
C SER A 217 -1.57 17.42 -16.07
#